data_AF-A0A1C0VMR7-F1
#
_entry.id   AF-A0A1C0VMR7-F1
#
_cell.length_a   1.000
_cell.length_b   1.000
_cell.length_c   1.000
_cell.angle_alpha   90.00
_cell.angle_beta   90.00
_cell.angle_gamma   90.00
#
_symmetry.space_group_name_H-M   'P 1'
#
loop_
_entity.id
_entity.type
_entity.pdbx_description
1 polymer ?
#
loop_
_entity_poly.entity_id
_entity_poly.type
_entity_poly.pdbx_seq_one_letter_code
_entity_poly.pdbx_strand_id
1 'polypeptide(L)'
;MNEQEKWNYINTLEEELLLGGVILSEWSTFLAKDAELAFCSGANLAAILAAQAAIESHLRYVYFDPVQTKGWGLYHLIENAGLPNDLNNSLHKLRKYRNQWVHVEDPTQDDHLLEKPEYYEEELEEMAKLAIKSMLRVLYIEQFV
;
A
#
# COMPACT_ATOMS: atom_id res chain seq x y z
N MET A 1 -4.92 -16.95 2.60
CA MET A 1 -4.94 -17.43 1.19
C MET A 1 -3.62 -18.10 0.82
N ASN A 2 -3.62 -19.09 -0.07
CA ASN A 2 -2.37 -19.61 -0.63
C ASN A 2 -1.77 -18.67 -1.70
N GLU A 3 -0.52 -18.88 -2.09
CA GLU A 3 0.20 -18.01 -3.03
C GLU A 3 -0.52 -17.85 -4.38
N GLN A 4 -1.04 -18.94 -4.95
CA GLN A 4 -1.76 -18.89 -6.24
C GLN A 4 -3.06 -18.09 -6.13
N GLU A 5 -3.81 -18.25 -5.03
CA GLU A 5 -5.02 -17.48 -4.77
C GLU A 5 -4.70 -15.98 -4.67
N LYS A 6 -3.55 -15.62 -4.07
CA LYS A 6 -3.11 -14.22 -3.95
C LYS A 6 -2.72 -13.62 -5.28
N TRP A 7 -2.00 -14.36 -6.13
CA TRP A 7 -1.75 -13.92 -7.51
C TRP A 7 -3.02 -13.75 -8.31
N ASN A 8 -3.97 -14.69 -8.20
CA ASN A 8 -5.27 -14.57 -8.86
C ASN A 8 -6.03 -13.33 -8.38
N TYR A 9 -5.99 -13.03 -7.08
CA TYR A 9 -6.59 -11.81 -6.52
C TYR A 9 -5.99 -10.53 -7.14
N ILE A 10 -4.66 -10.45 -7.29
CA ILE A 10 -4.00 -9.32 -7.96
C ILE A 10 -4.46 -9.22 -9.41
N ASN A 11 -4.40 -10.32 -10.17
CA ASN A 11 -4.79 -10.32 -11.58
C ASN A 11 -6.24 -9.86 -11.77
N THR A 12 -7.17 -10.32 -10.92
CA THR A 12 -8.57 -9.85 -10.94
C THR A 12 -8.67 -8.36 -10.67
N LEU A 13 -7.89 -7.83 -9.72
CA LEU A 13 -7.85 -6.38 -9.49
C LEU A 13 -7.29 -5.61 -10.67
N GLU A 14 -6.24 -6.11 -11.33
CA GLU A 14 -5.68 -5.46 -12.53
C GLU A 14 -6.71 -5.42 -13.66
N GLU A 15 -7.42 -6.53 -13.92
CA GLU A 15 -8.50 -6.59 -14.92
C GLU A 15 -9.64 -5.62 -14.59
N GLU A 16 -9.98 -5.46 -13.31
CA GLU A 16 -11.04 -4.54 -12.85
C GLU A 16 -10.64 -3.06 -12.90
N LEU A 17 -9.37 -2.76 -12.62
CA LEU A 17 -8.91 -1.39 -12.37
C LEU A 17 -8.15 -0.76 -13.53
N LEU A 18 -7.46 -1.56 -14.36
CA LEU A 18 -6.69 -1.08 -15.52
C LEU A 18 -7.53 -1.25 -16.80
N LEU A 19 -8.29 -0.21 -17.12
CA LEU A 19 -9.18 -0.14 -18.28
C LEU A 19 -8.52 0.53 -19.50
N GLY A 20 -7.34 1.13 -19.33
CA GLY A 20 -6.59 1.86 -20.36
C GLY A 20 -5.08 1.73 -20.18
N GLY A 21 -4.32 2.63 -20.81
CA GLY A 21 -2.87 2.71 -20.65
C GLY A 21 -2.46 3.62 -19.49
N VAL A 22 -1.39 3.30 -18.78
CA VAL A 22 -0.86 4.14 -17.69
C VAL A 22 0.64 4.37 -17.85
N ILE A 23 1.11 5.54 -17.45
CA ILE A 23 2.56 5.84 -17.35
C ILE A 23 2.96 5.78 -15.89
N LEU A 24 3.90 4.90 -15.58
CA LEU A 24 4.45 4.72 -14.25
C LEU A 24 5.93 5.09 -14.24
N SER A 25 6.39 5.62 -13.10
CA SER A 25 7.83 5.75 -12.87
C SER A 25 8.43 4.39 -12.54
N GLU A 26 9.66 4.13 -13.00
CA GLU A 26 10.39 2.88 -12.70
C GLU A 26 10.51 2.63 -11.18
N TRP A 27 10.64 3.69 -10.38
CA TRP A 27 10.65 3.58 -8.92
C TRP A 27 9.33 3.08 -8.36
N SER A 28 8.21 3.61 -8.84
CA SER A 28 6.88 3.17 -8.42
C SER A 28 6.62 1.73 -8.85
N THR A 29 7.00 1.36 -10.08
CA THR A 29 6.87 0.00 -10.61
C THR A 29 7.69 -1.01 -9.82
N PHE A 30 8.94 -0.67 -9.50
CA PHE A 30 9.82 -1.53 -8.71
C PHE A 30 9.24 -1.81 -7.31
N LEU A 31 8.81 -0.74 -6.62
CA LEU A 31 8.23 -0.87 -5.27
C LEU A 31 6.89 -1.60 -5.28
N ALA A 32 6.06 -1.40 -6.32
CA ALA A 32 4.79 -2.10 -6.47
C ALA A 32 5.00 -3.60 -6.63
N LYS A 33 5.93 -3.98 -7.50
CA LYS A 33 6.31 -5.39 -7.70
C LYS A 33 6.80 -6.05 -6.40
N ASP A 34 7.64 -5.36 -5.63
CA ASP A 34 8.11 -5.87 -4.33
C ASP A 34 6.94 -6.06 -3.34
N ALA A 35 5.96 -5.15 -3.35
CA ALA A 35 4.77 -5.28 -2.53
C ALA A 35 3.92 -6.50 -2.89
N GLU A 36 3.72 -6.73 -4.19
CA GLU A 36 2.97 -7.89 -4.71
C GLU A 36 3.67 -9.21 -4.38
N LEU A 37 4.99 -9.29 -4.59
CA LEU A 37 5.79 -10.45 -4.23
C LEU A 37 5.69 -10.75 -2.73
N ALA A 38 5.85 -9.73 -1.89
CA ALA A 38 5.71 -9.88 -0.45
C ALA A 38 4.32 -10.38 -0.05
N PHE A 39 3.26 -9.86 -0.66
CA PHE A 39 1.88 -10.30 -0.40
C PHE A 39 1.70 -11.77 -0.76
N CYS A 40 2.07 -12.13 -1.99
CA CYS A 40 1.92 -13.48 -2.53
C CYS A 40 2.72 -14.52 -1.74
N SER A 41 3.93 -14.17 -1.28
CA SER A 41 4.75 -15.03 -0.41
C SER A 41 4.28 -15.10 1.05
N GLY A 42 3.22 -14.38 1.45
CA GLY A 42 2.70 -14.40 2.82
C GLY A 42 3.37 -13.41 3.78
N ALA A 43 4.34 -12.62 3.31
CA ALA A 43 4.97 -11.55 4.08
C ALA A 43 4.06 -10.30 4.14
N ASN A 44 2.86 -10.46 4.71
CA ASN A 44 1.78 -9.46 4.66
C ASN A 44 2.20 -8.09 5.23
N LEU A 45 2.96 -8.04 6.33
CA LEU A 45 3.46 -6.78 6.88
C LEU A 45 4.41 -6.09 5.88
N ALA A 46 5.35 -6.82 5.29
CA ALA A 46 6.26 -6.27 4.29
C ALA A 46 5.51 -5.75 3.07
N ALA A 47 4.45 -6.45 2.64
CA ALA A 47 3.58 -6.01 1.56
C ALA A 47 2.91 -4.68 1.87
N ILE A 48 2.38 -4.49 3.09
CA ILE A 48 1.76 -3.23 3.53
C ILE A 48 2.77 -2.08 3.47
N LEU A 49 3.99 -2.29 4.00
CA LEU A 49 5.05 -1.28 4.01
C LEU A 49 5.48 -0.89 2.59
N ALA A 50 5.76 -1.90 1.74
CA ALA A 50 6.19 -1.71 0.37
C ALA A 50 5.10 -1.06 -0.50
N ALA A 51 3.83 -1.47 -0.36
CA ALA A 51 2.72 -0.88 -1.07
C ALA A 51 2.57 0.62 -0.76
N GLN A 52 2.74 1.01 0.50
CA GLN A 52 2.70 2.43 0.84
C GLN A 52 3.92 3.22 0.36
N ALA A 53 5.09 2.58 0.26
CA ALA A 53 6.26 3.21 -0.38
C ALA A 53 6.01 3.42 -1.88
N ALA A 54 5.41 2.45 -2.57
CA ALA A 54 5.01 2.57 -3.96
C ALA A 54 3.99 3.70 -4.17
N ILE A 55 2.96 3.76 -3.31
CA ILE A 55 1.96 4.85 -3.31
C ILE A 55 2.63 6.20 -3.09
N GLU A 56 3.49 6.33 -2.08
CA GLU A 56 4.21 7.57 -1.81
C GLU A 56 5.07 8.01 -3.00
N SER A 57 5.82 7.07 -3.59
CA SER A 57 6.63 7.30 -4.79
C SER A 57 5.76 7.78 -5.96
N HIS A 58 4.63 7.13 -6.20
CA HIS A 58 3.73 7.46 -7.30
C HIS A 58 3.07 8.83 -7.11
N LEU A 59 2.57 9.14 -5.90
CA LEU A 59 1.97 10.44 -5.63
C LEU A 59 2.95 11.59 -5.85
N ARG A 60 4.21 11.41 -5.42
CA ARG A 60 5.27 12.39 -5.67
C ARG A 60 5.58 12.55 -7.16
N TYR A 61 5.52 11.47 -7.93
CA TYR A 61 5.80 11.50 -9.36
C TYR A 61 4.69 12.19 -10.17
N VAL A 62 3.43 11.89 -9.85
CA VAL A 62 2.27 12.32 -10.65
C VAL A 62 1.78 13.72 -10.25
N TYR A 63 1.69 14.01 -8.95
CA TYR A 63 0.93 15.18 -8.48
C TYR A 63 1.79 16.35 -8.05
N PHE A 64 3.09 16.17 -7.82
CA PHE A 64 3.89 17.17 -7.14
C PHE A 64 5.30 17.33 -7.69
N ASP A 65 5.90 18.47 -7.40
CA ASP A 65 7.31 18.74 -7.68
C ASP A 65 8.22 18.32 -6.49
N PRO A 66 9.46 17.85 -6.73
CA PRO A 66 10.40 17.49 -5.66
C PRO A 66 10.69 18.63 -4.67
N VAL A 67 10.69 19.88 -5.12
CA VAL A 67 10.91 21.05 -4.25
C VAL A 67 9.70 21.28 -3.35
N GLN A 68 8.48 21.12 -3.88
CA GLN A 68 7.24 21.28 -3.13
C GLN A 68 7.11 20.27 -2.00
N THR A 69 7.49 19.01 -2.25
CA THR A 69 7.27 17.90 -1.32
C THR A 69 8.46 17.63 -0.39
N LYS A 70 9.44 18.54 -0.34
CA LYS A 70 10.60 18.42 0.53
C LYS A 70 10.16 18.38 2.00
N GLY A 71 10.45 17.27 2.67
CA GLY A 71 10.09 17.05 4.08
C GLY A 71 8.63 16.65 4.32
N TRP A 72 7.81 16.52 3.27
CA TRP A 72 6.47 15.98 3.40
C TRP A 72 6.53 14.49 3.70
N GLY A 73 5.73 14.04 4.67
CA GLY A 73 5.42 12.62 4.85
C GLY A 73 4.14 12.23 4.10
N LEU A 74 3.84 10.93 4.06
CA LEU A 74 2.69 10.36 3.36
C LEU A 74 1.35 11.05 3.67
N TYR A 75 1.14 11.52 4.90
CA TYR A 75 -0.06 12.30 5.26
C TYR A 75 -0.29 13.51 4.35
N HIS A 76 0.75 14.34 4.18
CA HIS A 76 0.64 15.56 3.39
C HIS A 76 0.44 15.24 1.91
N LEU A 77 1.06 14.17 1.40
CA LEU A 77 0.86 13.73 0.02
C LEU A 77 -0.59 13.33 -0.23
N ILE A 78 -1.19 12.52 0.66
CA ILE A 78 -2.58 12.07 0.55
C ILE A 78 -3.55 13.28 0.57
N GLU A 79 -3.36 14.20 1.51
CA GLU A 79 -4.26 15.35 1.68
C GLU A 79 -4.22 16.32 0.50
N ASN A 80 -3.09 16.42 -0.20
CA ASN A 80 -2.90 17.41 -1.26
C ASN A 80 -3.05 16.84 -2.68
N ALA A 81 -3.16 15.51 -2.85
CA ALA A 81 -3.21 14.87 -4.17
C ALA A 81 -4.59 14.95 -4.85
N GLY A 82 -5.64 15.38 -4.13
CA GLY A 82 -6.98 15.49 -4.71
C GLY A 82 -7.65 14.15 -5.04
N LEU A 83 -7.27 13.08 -4.34
CA LEU A 83 -7.77 11.72 -4.57
C LEU A 83 -9.26 11.57 -4.20
N PRO A 84 -9.98 10.61 -4.81
CA PRO A 84 -11.34 10.25 -4.40
C PRO A 84 -11.45 9.96 -2.90
N ASN A 85 -12.54 10.43 -2.26
CA ASN A 85 -12.71 10.38 -0.81
C ASN A 85 -12.56 8.95 -0.22
N ASP A 86 -13.10 7.94 -0.89
CA ASP A 86 -13.03 6.54 -0.43
C ASP A 86 -11.60 5.98 -0.49
N LEU A 87 -10.85 6.36 -1.53
CA LEU A 87 -9.43 6.01 -1.66
C LEU A 87 -8.61 6.74 -0.61
N ASN A 88 -8.84 8.04 -0.44
CA ASN A 88 -8.17 8.86 0.57
C ASN A 88 -8.36 8.27 1.99
N ASN A 89 -9.60 7.90 2.35
CA ASN A 89 -9.91 7.21 3.60
C ASN A 89 -9.14 5.88 3.76
N SER A 90 -9.06 5.08 2.70
CA SER A 90 -8.30 3.82 2.68
C SER A 90 -6.81 4.06 2.90
N LEU A 91 -6.23 5.09 2.28
CA LEU A 91 -4.82 5.45 2.44
C LEU A 91 -4.51 5.94 3.85
N HIS A 92 -5.39 6.74 4.47
CA HIS A 92 -5.23 7.12 5.88
C HIS A 92 -5.37 5.95 6.84
N LYS A 93 -6.28 5.01 6.56
CA LYS A 93 -6.40 3.77 7.35
C LYS A 93 -5.08 3.00 7.30
N LEU A 94 -4.53 2.77 6.11
CA LEU A 94 -3.24 2.10 5.91
C LEU A 94 -2.09 2.85 6.60
N ARG A 95 -2.06 4.19 6.51
CA ARG A 95 -1.02 5.03 7.15
C ARG A 95 -1.03 4.86 8.66
N LYS A 96 -2.21 4.94 9.28
CA LYS A 96 -2.37 4.74 10.72
C LYS A 96 -1.99 3.32 11.14
N TYR A 97 -2.40 2.32 10.36
CA TYR A 97 -2.07 0.93 10.62
C TYR A 97 -0.55 0.68 10.58
N ARG A 98 0.14 1.16 9.54
CA ARG A 98 1.61 1.10 9.46
C ARG A 98 2.28 1.74 10.67
N ASN A 99 1.78 2.89 11.12
CA ASN A 99 2.35 3.58 12.27
C ASN A 99 2.27 2.75 13.55
N GLN A 100 1.27 1.89 13.72
CA GLN A 100 1.18 1.00 14.88
C GLN A 100 2.33 -0.04 14.89
N TRP A 101 2.74 -0.50 13.71
CA TRP A 101 3.85 -1.46 13.57
C TRP A 101 5.24 -0.81 13.57
N VAL A 102 5.34 0.46 13.15
CA VAL A 102 6.62 1.19 13.03
C VAL A 102 6.94 2.03 14.27
N HIS A 103 5.91 2.54 14.95
CA HIS A 103 6.03 3.41 16.13
C HIS A 103 5.45 2.72 17.37
N VAL A 104 5.99 1.54 17.69
CA VAL A 104 5.63 0.82 18.92
C VAL A 104 6.09 1.64 20.12
N GLU A 105 5.15 2.05 20.99
CA GLU A 105 5.41 2.94 22.14
C GLU A 105 6.37 2.30 23.15
N ASP A 106 6.21 1.00 23.41
CA ASP A 106 7.11 0.21 24.24
C ASP A 106 7.40 -1.14 23.56
N PRO A 107 8.53 -1.27 22.84
CA PRO A 107 8.93 -2.52 22.19
C PRO A 107 9.17 -3.69 23.16
N THR A 108 9.18 -3.45 24.47
CA THR A 108 9.34 -4.49 25.49
C THR A 108 8.02 -5.09 25.98
N GLN A 109 6.87 -4.52 25.58
CA GLN A 109 5.55 -5.10 25.82
C GLN A 109 5.14 -5.97 24.63
N ASP A 110 5.81 -7.10 24.46
CA ASP A 110 5.62 -8.05 23.36
C ASP A 110 4.75 -9.27 23.72
N ASP A 111 4.27 -9.36 24.97
CA ASP A 111 3.45 -10.45 25.48
C ASP A 111 2.28 -10.79 24.54
N HIS A 112 1.59 -9.80 24.00
CA HIS A 112 0.48 -10.03 23.06
C HIS A 112 0.91 -10.64 21.73
N LEU A 113 2.09 -10.27 21.20
CA LEU A 113 2.64 -10.82 19.96
C LEU A 113 3.06 -12.28 20.17
N LEU A 114 3.56 -12.61 21.36
CA LEU A 114 3.97 -13.95 21.74
C LEU A 114 2.78 -14.87 22.06
N GLU A 115 1.74 -14.34 22.70
CA GLU A 115 0.59 -15.11 23.17
C GLU A 115 -0.47 -15.38 22.10
N LYS A 116 -0.64 -14.49 21.11
CA LYS A 116 -1.70 -14.59 20.08
C LYS A 116 -1.23 -14.15 18.68
N PRO A 117 -0.20 -14.79 18.11
CA PRO A 117 0.32 -14.43 16.79
C PRO A 117 -0.74 -14.55 15.68
N GLU A 118 -1.66 -15.52 15.77
CA GLU A 118 -2.65 -15.80 14.72
C GLU A 118 -3.63 -14.63 14.50
N TYR A 119 -3.96 -13.89 15.56
CA TYR A 119 -4.84 -12.73 15.47
C TYR A 119 -4.22 -11.63 14.60
N TYR A 120 -2.91 -11.44 14.72
CA TYR A 120 -2.18 -10.50 13.88
C TYR A 120 -2.04 -11.00 12.45
N GLU A 121 -1.89 -12.31 12.23
CA GLU A 121 -1.76 -12.88 10.88
C GLU A 121 -3.02 -12.66 10.03
N GLU A 122 -4.21 -12.90 10.59
CA GLU A 122 -5.49 -12.65 9.89
C GLU A 122 -5.69 -11.16 9.61
N GLU A 123 -5.48 -10.30 10.60
CA GLU A 123 -5.61 -8.85 10.44
C GLU A 123 -4.60 -8.31 9.42
N LEU A 124 -3.35 -8.81 9.45
CA LEU A 124 -2.32 -8.46 8.48
C LEU A 124 -2.68 -8.91 7.07
N GLU A 125 -3.28 -10.09 6.87
CA GLU A 125 -3.70 -10.52 5.54
C GLU A 125 -4.78 -9.58 4.97
N GLU A 126 -5.79 -9.21 5.77
CA GLU A 126 -6.84 -8.28 5.33
C GLU A 126 -6.31 -6.88 5.06
N MET A 127 -5.40 -6.39 5.91
CA MET A 127 -4.75 -5.10 5.68
C MET A 127 -3.80 -5.12 4.48
N ALA A 128 -3.15 -6.24 4.18
CA ALA A 128 -2.33 -6.40 2.99
C ALA A 128 -3.19 -6.42 1.71
N LYS A 129 -4.35 -7.09 1.70
CA LYS A 129 -5.31 -7.00 0.59
C LYS A 129 -5.74 -5.57 0.33
N LEU A 130 -6.09 -4.83 1.40
CA LEU A 130 -6.44 -3.42 1.29
C LEU A 130 -5.26 -2.59 0.75
N ALA A 131 -4.03 -2.88 1.17
CA ALA A 131 -2.83 -2.20 0.71
C ALA A 131 -2.59 -2.40 -0.79
N ILE A 132 -2.63 -3.65 -1.26
CA ILE A 132 -2.48 -4.02 -2.67
C ILE A 132 -3.56 -3.34 -3.51
N LYS A 133 -4.83 -3.48 -3.12
CA LYS A 133 -5.94 -2.84 -3.84
C LYS A 133 -5.79 -1.32 -3.89
N SER A 134 -5.43 -0.69 -2.77
CA SER A 134 -5.25 0.77 -2.72
C SER A 134 -4.06 1.23 -3.55
N MET A 135 -2.98 0.45 -3.58
CA MET A 135 -1.81 0.70 -4.42
C MET A 135 -2.18 0.68 -5.90
N LEU A 136 -2.81 -0.41 -6.38
CA LEU A 136 -3.24 -0.51 -7.77
C LEU A 136 -4.20 0.61 -8.17
N ARG A 137 -5.16 0.93 -7.28
CA ARG A 137 -6.07 2.08 -7.50
C ARG A 137 -5.34 3.40 -7.65
N VAL A 138 -4.29 3.64 -6.86
CA VAL A 138 -3.47 4.85 -6.98
C VAL A 138 -2.66 4.83 -8.27
N LEU A 139 -2.03 3.71 -8.61
CA LEU A 139 -1.19 3.59 -9.81
C LEU A 139 -2.00 3.82 -11.09
N TYR A 140 -3.25 3.35 -11.14
CA TYR A 140 -4.08 3.41 -12.36
C TYR A 140 -5.07 4.57 -12.39
N ILE A 141 -5.00 5.50 -11.43
CA ILE A 141 -6.00 6.58 -11.33
C ILE A 141 -5.96 7.55 -12.52
N GLU A 142 -4.77 7.85 -13.05
CA GLU A 142 -4.54 8.75 -14.19
C GLU A 142 -4.40 7.99 -15.53
N GLN A 143 -5.03 6.83 -15.65
CA GLN A 143 -5.00 6.04 -16.88
C GLN A 143 -5.66 6.75 -18.08
N PHE A 144 -5.15 6.50 -19.28
CA PHE A 144 -5.68 6.95 -20.55
C PHE A 144 -6.57 5.85 -21.16
N VAL A 145 -7.88 6.09 -21.20
CA VAL A 145 -8.90 5.20 -21.81
C VAL A 145 -9.22 5.66 -23.23
#